data_AF-A0A9D5BWA1-F1
#
_entry.id   AF-A0A9D5BWA1-F1
#
_cell.length_a   1.000
_cell.length_b   1.000
_cell.length_c   1.000
_cell.angle_alpha   90.00
_cell.angle_beta   90.00
_cell.angle_gamma   90.00
#
_symmetry.space_group_name_H-M   'P 1'
#
loop_
_entity.id
_entity.type
_entity.pdbx_description
1 polymer ?
#
loop_
_entity_poly.entity_id
_entity_poly.type
_entity_poly.pdbx_seq_one_letter_code
_entity_poly.pdbx_strand_id
1 'polypeptide(L)'
;MSSIIPDQRIHAIAPQLIHAAFDSGVLRFAVNGVSKNDWHVVKEMAEHPCLVPNFGLHPWLEISYSLMRWIGPLFSGMQLNT
;
A
#
# COMPACT_ATOMS: atom_id res chain seq x y z
N MET A 1 -12.51 -4.73 14.88
CA MET A 1 -12.13 -4.57 13.46
C MET A 1 -11.57 -3.16 13.26
N SER A 2 -10.42 -2.82 13.85
CA SER A 2 -10.09 -1.40 14.12
C SER A 2 -8.84 -0.86 13.42
N SER A 3 -8.07 -1.68 12.71
CA SER A 3 -6.70 -1.29 12.31
C SER A 3 -6.34 -1.66 10.87
N ILE A 4 -7.32 -1.68 9.95
CA ILE A 4 -7.15 -2.16 8.57
C ILE A 4 -6.37 -1.19 7.66
N ILE A 5 -5.97 -0.02 8.15
CA ILE A 5 -5.28 0.99 7.32
C ILE A 5 -3.91 1.37 7.92
N PRO A 6 -2.80 1.16 7.17
CA PRO A 6 -1.45 1.45 7.66
C PRO A 6 -1.13 2.95 7.74
N ASP A 7 -1.93 3.82 7.13
CA ASP A 7 -1.74 5.27 7.23
C ASP A 7 -2.27 5.82 8.56
N GLN A 8 -1.33 6.25 9.42
CA GLN A 8 -1.64 6.78 10.75
C GLN A 8 -2.62 7.97 10.72
N ARG A 9 -2.63 8.77 9.64
CA ARG A 9 -3.47 9.97 9.54
C ARG A 9 -4.96 9.64 9.52
N ILE A 10 -5.31 8.43 9.07
CA ILE A 10 -6.70 7.99 8.94
C ILE A 10 -7.05 6.87 9.91
N HIS A 11 -6.16 6.48 10.81
CA HIS A 11 -6.41 5.41 11.78
C HIS A 11 -7.68 5.69 12.61
N ALA A 12 -7.89 6.93 13.07
CA ALA A 12 -9.06 7.32 13.85
C ALA A 12 -10.39 7.20 13.08
N ILE A 13 -10.36 7.35 11.75
CA ILE A 13 -11.55 7.30 10.89
C ILE A 13 -11.63 6.02 10.05
N ALA A 14 -10.63 5.13 10.13
CA ALA A 14 -10.54 3.92 9.33
C ALA A 14 -11.80 3.04 9.44
N PRO A 15 -12.39 2.80 10.63
CA PRO A 15 -13.63 2.03 10.73
C PRO A 15 -14.81 2.66 10.00
N GLN A 16 -14.89 3.99 9.94
CA GLN A 16 -15.96 4.72 9.24
C GLN A 16 -15.77 4.63 7.73
N LEU A 17 -14.53 4.78 7.26
CA LEU A 17 -14.18 4.63 5.84
C LEU A 17 -14.48 3.23 5.32
N ILE A 18 -14.18 2.21 6.12
CA ILE A 18 -14.43 0.81 5.75
C ILE A 18 -15.93 0.54 5.65
N HIS A 19 -16.73 1.00 6.62
CA HIS A 19 -18.19 0.86 6.53
C HIS A 19 -18.77 1.58 5.33
N ALA A 20 -18.39 2.85 5.11
CA ALA A 20 -18.88 3.61 3.96
C ALA A 20 -18.51 2.95 2.62
N ALA A 21 -17.31 2.35 2.54
CA ALA A 21 -16.90 1.60 1.36
C ALA A 21 -17.73 0.32 1.16
N PHE A 22 -18.03 -0.42 2.23
CA PHE A 22 -18.94 -1.58 2.16
C PHE A 22 -20.35 -1.18 1.73
N ASP A 23 -20.91 -0.11 2.30
CA ASP A 23 -22.24 0.40 1.93
C ASP A 23 -22.29 0.85 0.45
N SER A 24 -21.14 1.23 -0.11
CA SER A 24 -20.97 1.57 -1.52
C SER A 24 -20.69 0.36 -2.43
N GLY A 25 -20.68 -0.86 -1.89
CA GLY A 25 -20.48 -2.10 -2.65
C GLY A 25 -19.03 -2.56 -2.77
N VAL A 26 -18.06 -1.97 -2.04
CA VAL A 26 -16.68 -2.46 -2.00
C VAL A 26 -16.62 -3.78 -1.23
N LEU A 27 -16.16 -4.84 -1.88
CA LEU A 27 -16.12 -6.18 -1.28
C LEU A 27 -14.78 -6.53 -0.63
N ARG A 28 -13.68 -5.96 -1.14
CA ARG A 28 -12.32 -6.25 -0.70
C ARG A 28 -11.43 -5.01 -0.78
N PHE A 29 -10.43 -4.93 0.08
CA PHE A 29 -9.45 -3.85 0.13
C PHE A 29 -8.06 -4.41 -0.10
N ALA A 30 -7.30 -3.76 -0.98
CA ALA A 30 -5.87 -4.03 -1.09
C ALA A 30 -5.14 -3.35 0.06
N VAL A 31 -4.28 -4.08 0.77
CA VAL A 31 -3.40 -3.51 1.79
C VAL A 31 -1.95 -3.65 1.33
N ASN A 32 -1.26 -2.52 1.21
CA ASN A 32 0.04 -2.43 0.55
C ASN A 32 1.17 -2.40 1.57
N GLY A 33 2.13 -3.31 1.41
CA GLY A 33 3.42 -3.24 2.05
C GLY A 33 4.43 -2.59 1.12
N VAL A 34 5.08 -1.53 1.59
CA VAL A 34 5.97 -0.66 0.80
C VAL A 34 7.46 -0.94 1.09
N SER A 35 7.76 -1.82 2.04
CA SER A 35 9.12 -2.21 2.39
C SER A 35 9.12 -3.60 3.03
N LYS A 36 10.26 -4.30 3.02
CA LYS A 36 10.39 -5.58 3.74
C LYS A 36 10.00 -5.48 5.22
N ASN A 37 10.19 -4.30 5.81
CA ASN A 37 9.89 -4.05 7.20
C ASN A 37 8.38 -4.04 7.50
N ASP A 38 7.50 -3.71 6.55
CA ASP A 38 6.06 -3.66 6.79
C ASP A 38 5.30 -4.89 6.26
N TRP A 39 5.94 -5.75 5.47
CA TRP A 39 5.31 -6.93 4.88
C TRP A 39 4.75 -7.90 5.92
N HIS A 40 5.38 -8.04 7.09
CA HIS A 40 4.87 -8.91 8.15
C HIS A 40 3.55 -8.41 8.72
N VAL A 41 3.40 -7.09 8.91
CA VAL A 41 2.15 -6.46 9.35
C VAL A 41 1.07 -6.63 8.30
N VAL A 42 1.38 -6.37 7.02
CA VAL A 42 0.45 -6.55 5.90
C VAL A 42 -0.03 -8.00 5.78
N LYS A 43 0.86 -8.97 6.04
CA LYS A 43 0.50 -10.38 6.07
C LYS A 43 -0.47 -10.70 7.20
N GLU A 44 -0.22 -10.21 8.41
CA GLU A 44 -1.13 -10.39 9.56
C GLU A 44 -2.51 -9.78 9.30
N MET A 45 -2.55 -8.58 8.71
CA MET A 45 -3.82 -7.93 8.35
C MET A 45 -4.62 -8.75 7.33
N ALA A 46 -3.94 -9.36 6.36
CA ALA A 46 -4.56 -10.19 5.33
C ALA A 46 -5.19 -11.50 5.84
N GLU A 47 -5.03 -11.87 7.11
CA GLU A 47 -5.85 -12.91 7.73
C GLU A 47 -7.34 -12.55 7.76
N HIS A 48 -7.67 -11.26 7.61
CA HIS A 48 -9.04 -10.81 7.42
C HIS A 48 -9.52 -11.08 5.97
N PRO A 49 -10.65 -11.78 5.75
CA PRO A 49 -11.06 -12.28 4.42
C PRO A 49 -11.37 -11.19 3.38
N CYS A 50 -11.68 -9.98 3.84
CA CYS A 50 -11.90 -8.83 2.96
C CYS A 50 -10.61 -8.10 2.56
N LEU A 51 -9.44 -8.52 3.03
CA LEU A 51 -8.17 -7.87 2.72
C LEU A 51 -7.34 -8.72 1.76
N VAL A 52 -6.72 -8.04 0.80
CA VAL A 52 -5.82 -8.64 -0.19
C VAL A 52 -4.43 -8.03 0.02
N PRO A 53 -3.42 -8.81 0.41
CA PRO A 53 -2.09 -8.29 0.63
C PRO A 53 -1.40 -8.00 -0.69
N ASN A 54 -0.67 -6.89 -0.75
CA ASN A 54 0.19 -6.54 -1.88
C ASN A 54 1.58 -6.16 -1.36
N PHE A 55 2.61 -6.89 -1.78
CA PHE A 55 3.97 -6.71 -1.29
C PHE A 55 4.84 -6.07 -2.37
N GLY A 56 5.38 -4.89 -2.10
CA GLY A 56 6.26 -4.19 -3.00
C GLY A 56 7.37 -3.44 -2.27
N LEU A 57 8.33 -2.95 -3.05
CA LEU A 57 9.30 -1.97 -2.60
C LEU A 57 8.90 -0.62 -3.17
N HIS A 58 8.58 0.34 -2.31
CA HIS A 58 8.26 1.69 -2.76
C HIS A 58 9.56 2.42 -3.12
N PRO A 59 9.63 3.09 -4.29
CA PRO A 59 10.85 3.76 -4.76
C PRO A 59 11.47 4.76 -3.78
N TRP A 60 10.66 5.30 -2.86
CA TRP A 60 11.10 6.27 -1.86
C TRP A 60 11.83 5.67 -0.65
N LEU A 61 11.55 4.42 -0.26
CA LEU A 61 11.99 3.88 1.02
C LEU A 61 13.42 3.33 1.00
N GLU A 62 13.87 2.80 -0.13
CA GLU A 62 15.26 2.35 -0.30
C GLU A 62 15.64 2.40 -1.79
N ILE A 63 16.27 3.50 -2.20
CA ILE A 63 16.97 3.57 -3.47
C ILE A 63 18.27 2.76 -3.33
N SER A 64 18.16 1.43 -3.42
CA SER A 64 19.36 0.60 -3.59
C SER A 64 19.89 0.76 -5.02
N TYR A 65 21.19 0.54 -5.21
CA TYR A 65 21.83 0.53 -6.54
C TYR A 65 21.13 -0.43 -7.51
N SER A 66 20.60 -1.54 -6.98
CA SER A 66 19.80 -2.50 -7.74
C SER A 66 18.46 -1.89 -8.15
N LEU A 67 17.71 -1.28 -7.23
CA LEU A 67 16.42 -0.64 -7.55
C LEU A 67 16.57 0.46 -8.60
N MET A 68 17.59 1.32 -8.48
CA MET A 68 17.94 2.34 -9.50
C MET A 68 18.12 1.75 -10.90
N ARG A 69 18.79 0.60 -11.01
CA ARG A 69 18.98 -0.10 -12.29
C ARG A 69 17.66 -0.57 -12.91
N TRP A 70 16.69 -0.97 -12.08
CA TRP A 70 15.38 -1.46 -12.55
C TRP A 70 14.39 -0.33 -12.85
N ILE A 71 14.36 0.75 -12.04
CA ILE A 71 13.39 1.85 -12.22
C ILE A 71 13.90 2.98 -13.13
N GLY A 72 15.22 3.09 -13.34
CA GLY A 72 15.83 4.14 -14.17
C GLY A 72 15.22 4.28 -15.58
N PRO A 73 14.93 3.18 -16.30
CA PRO A 73 14.26 3.26 -17.60
C PRO A 73 12.84 3.84 -17.55
N LEU A 74 12.10 3.65 -16.45
CA LEU A 74 10.73 4.17 -16.28
C LEU A 74 10.72 5.70 -16.12
N PHE A 75 11.73 6.27 -15.46
CA PHE A 75 11.86 7.72 -15.29
C PHE A 75 12.52 8.41 -16.49
N SER A 76 13.32 7.68 -17.27
CA SER A 76 13.98 8.23 -18.48
C SER A 76 12.99 8.61 -19.59
N GLY A 77 11.79 8.04 -19.59
CA GLY A 77 10.71 8.37 -20.53
C GLY A 77 9.79 9.52 -20.08
N MET A 78 9.89 9.96 -18.82
CA MET A 78 9.15 11.13 -18.31
C MET A 78 9.98 12.40 -18.56
N GLN A 79 10.13 12.80 -19.83
CA GLN A 79 10.42 14.20 -20.10
C GLN A 79 9.16 14.99 -19.76
N LEU A 80 9.15 15.65 -18.60
CA LEU A 80 8.19 16.69 -18.30
C LEU A 80 8.41 17.78 -19.35
N ASN A 81 7.54 17.83 -20.36
CA ASN A 81 7.45 18.98 -21.25
C ASN A 81 7.09 20.19 -20.37
N THR A 82 8.08 21.02 -20.08
CA THR A 82 7.93 22.37 -19.55
C THR A 82 7.47 23.32 -20.63
#